data_AF-A0A2X2SRK5-F1
#
_entry.id   AF-A0A2X2SRK5-F1
#
_cell.length_a   1.000
_cell.length_b   1.000
_cell.length_c   1.000
_cell.angle_alpha   90.00
_cell.angle_beta   90.00
_cell.angle_gamma   90.00
#
_symmetry.space_group_name_H-M   'P 1'
#
loop_
_entity.id
_entity.type
_entity.pdbx_description
1 polymer ?
#
loop_
_entity_poly.entity_id
_entity_poly.type
_entity_poly.pdbx_seq_one_letter_code
_entity_poly.pdbx_strand_id
1 'polypeptide(L)'
;MKTIVLIFLALFFIPYSYSQDYYQYNQYGILQKVGTYQQNNYNNSTDYYQYNRYGIPQKVGTYQQNNYNNNTDYYNYNQYGIQQKVGTYQKNNYSNSTDYYQYNQYGIPEKKQTYEKNYNGGYDVYDYDQYGIKQRSGTYEKNYNGGYDVYKYNQYGIKEKVGTIQR
;
A
#
# COMPACT_ATOMS: atom_id res chain seq x y z
N MET A 1 15.65 -5.35 7.42
CA MET A 1 14.62 -5.50 6.38
C MET A 1 13.76 -4.24 6.40
N LYS A 2 13.69 -3.47 5.30
CA LYS A 2 12.81 -2.30 5.25
C LYS A 2 11.40 -2.81 4.97
N THR A 3 10.53 -2.81 5.98
CA THR A 3 9.11 -3.10 5.81
C THR A 3 8.54 -2.01 4.91
N ILE A 4 8.41 -2.32 3.61
CA ILE A 4 7.70 -1.49 2.66
C ILE A 4 6.23 -1.59 3.10
N VAL A 5 5.78 -0.59 3.83
CA VAL A 5 4.36 -0.41 4.15
C VAL A 5 3.68 -0.13 2.82
N LEU A 6 2.99 -1.13 2.32
CA LEU A 6 2.24 -1.06 1.08
C LEU A 6 1.09 -0.06 1.22
N ILE A 7 0.92 0.77 0.20
CA ILE A 7 -0.14 1.76 0.14
C ILE A 7 -1.36 1.11 -0.51
N PHE A 8 -2.30 0.73 0.35
CA PHE A 8 -3.65 0.22 0.04
C PHE A 8 -4.47 1.11 -0.91
N LEU A 9 -4.19 2.41 -0.93
CA LEU A 9 -5.00 3.41 -1.62
C LEU A 9 -4.96 3.37 -3.16
N ALA A 10 -3.93 2.75 -3.74
CA ALA A 10 -3.80 2.67 -5.20
C ALA A 10 -4.78 1.67 -5.86
N LEU A 11 -5.51 0.85 -5.10
CA LEU A 11 -6.20 -0.33 -5.67
C LEU A 11 -7.72 -0.20 -5.75
N PHE A 12 -8.33 0.69 -4.95
CA PHE A 12 -9.80 0.72 -4.81
C PHE A 12 -10.48 1.94 -5.44
N PHE A 13 -9.72 2.93 -5.96
CA PHE A 13 -10.29 4.19 -6.50
C PHE A 13 -9.60 4.73 -7.77
N ILE A 14 -8.94 3.88 -8.57
CA ILE A 14 -8.43 4.33 -9.87
C ILE A 14 -9.53 4.14 -10.93
N PRO A 15 -10.10 5.22 -11.51
CA PRO A 15 -10.73 5.11 -12.82
C PRO A 15 -9.65 4.84 -13.86
N TYR A 16 -9.77 3.71 -14.57
CA TYR A 16 -9.14 3.16 -15.79
C TYR A 16 -7.89 3.77 -16.49
N SER A 17 -7.29 4.90 -16.10
CA SER A 17 -6.26 5.60 -16.88
C SER A 17 -5.22 6.42 -16.08
N TYR A 18 -4.82 6.04 -14.86
CA TYR A 18 -3.89 6.87 -14.06
C TYR A 18 -2.69 6.14 -13.45
N SER A 19 -1.53 6.79 -13.55
CA SER A 19 -0.32 6.54 -12.74
C SER A 19 -0.45 7.30 -11.42
N GLN A 20 0.16 6.81 -10.33
CA GLN A 20 0.26 7.52 -9.06
C GLN A 20 1.71 7.49 -8.57
N ASP A 21 2.25 8.65 -8.23
CA ASP A 21 3.59 8.75 -7.69
C ASP A 21 3.57 8.77 -6.17
N TYR A 22 4.43 7.96 -5.57
CA TYR A 22 4.65 7.93 -4.14
C TYR A 22 5.96 8.64 -3.81
N TYR A 23 5.85 9.61 -2.92
CA TYR A 23 6.96 10.40 -2.43
C TYR A 23 7.15 10.19 -0.93
N GLN A 24 8.41 10.13 -0.50
CA GLN A 24 8.78 10.01 0.90
C GLN A 24 9.81 11.08 1.27
N TYR A 25 9.76 11.57 2.51
CA TYR A 25 10.81 12.43 3.04
C TYR A 25 12.09 11.61 3.29
N ASN A 26 13.22 12.14 2.84
CA ASN A 26 14.53 11.60 3.20
C ASN A 26 14.94 12.06 4.62
N GLN A 27 16.12 11.61 5.06
CA GLN A 27 16.70 11.98 6.36
C GLN A 27 16.92 13.49 6.56
N TYR A 28 16.88 14.29 5.49
CA TYR A 28 17.03 15.74 5.50
C TYR A 28 15.69 16.48 5.39
N GLY A 29 14.56 15.77 5.44
CA GLY A 29 13.23 16.37 5.30
C GLY A 29 12.88 16.80 3.88
N ILE A 30 13.62 16.34 2.87
CA ILE A 30 13.35 16.63 1.45
C ILE A 30 12.50 15.52 0.85
N LEU A 31 11.41 15.91 0.20
CA LEU A 31 10.48 14.99 -0.45
C LEU A 31 11.09 14.43 -1.74
N GLN A 32 11.13 13.11 -1.88
CA GLN A 32 11.67 12.43 -3.07
C GLN A 32 10.69 11.38 -3.58
N LYS A 33 10.60 11.27 -4.92
CA LYS A 33 9.84 10.20 -5.57
C LYS A 33 10.52 8.87 -5.33
N VAL A 34 9.86 7.96 -4.63
CA VAL A 34 10.40 6.65 -4.25
C VAL A 34 9.68 5.50 -4.94
N GLY A 35 8.50 5.74 -5.50
CA GLY A 35 7.80 4.75 -6.29
C GLY A 35 6.72 5.31 -7.19
N THR A 36 6.24 4.47 -8.09
CA THR A 36 5.11 4.76 -8.97
C THR A 36 4.23 3.53 -9.08
N TYR A 37 2.93 3.73 -8.96
CA TYR A 37 1.91 2.74 -9.28
C TYR A 37 1.40 3.03 -10.69
N GLN A 38 1.48 2.05 -11.59
CA GLN A 38 1.06 2.20 -12.98
C GLN A 38 0.00 1.16 -13.29
N GLN A 39 -1.17 1.60 -13.77
CA GLN A 39 -2.19 0.68 -14.23
C GLN A 39 -1.68 -0.12 -15.43
N ASN A 40 -1.89 -1.43 -15.37
CA ASN A 40 -1.63 -2.36 -16.45
C ASN A 40 -2.96 -2.92 -16.94
N ASN A 41 -3.26 -2.68 -18.22
CA ASN A 41 -4.53 -3.07 -18.84
C ASN A 41 -4.73 -4.59 -18.91
N TYR A 42 -3.67 -5.36 -18.67
CA TYR A 42 -3.77 -6.81 -18.53
C TYR A 42 -4.32 -7.18 -17.15
N ASN A 43 -5.42 -7.94 -17.12
CA ASN A 43 -6.06 -8.50 -15.91
C ASN A 43 -6.46 -7.48 -14.82
N ASN A 44 -6.78 -6.23 -15.19
CA ASN A 44 -7.14 -5.18 -14.24
C ASN A 44 -6.11 -5.08 -13.09
N SER A 45 -4.83 -4.97 -13.48
CA SER A 45 -3.71 -5.02 -12.54
C SER A 45 -3.01 -3.67 -12.45
N THR A 46 -2.29 -3.46 -11.35
CA THR A 46 -1.47 -2.26 -11.14
C THR A 46 -0.05 -2.71 -10.80
N ASP A 47 0.92 -2.26 -11.58
CA ASP A 47 2.34 -2.53 -11.35
C ASP A 47 2.93 -1.48 -10.42
N TYR A 48 3.77 -1.92 -9.48
CA TYR A 48 4.49 -1.04 -8.57
C TYR A 48 5.97 -1.03 -8.89
N TYR A 49 6.47 0.16 -9.16
CA TYR A 49 7.86 0.44 -9.47
C TYR A 49 8.50 1.17 -8.29
N GLN A 50 9.70 0.75 -7.92
CA GLN A 50 10.58 1.46 -7.00
C GLN A 50 11.75 2.06 -7.76
N TYR A 51 12.21 3.22 -7.33
CA TYR A 51 13.35 3.88 -7.95
C TYR A 51 14.62 3.52 -7.20
N ASN A 52 15.62 3.01 -7.92
CA ASN A 52 16.93 2.76 -7.33
C ASN A 52 17.66 4.09 -7.04
N ARG A 53 18.86 4.01 -6.47
CA ARG A 53 19.68 5.19 -6.14
C ARG A 53 20.03 6.10 -7.33
N TYR A 54 19.82 5.63 -8.56
CA TYR A 54 20.07 6.35 -9.80
C TYR A 54 18.79 6.87 -10.45
N GLY A 55 17.62 6.73 -9.80
CA GLY A 55 16.34 7.15 -10.35
C GLY A 55 15.82 6.25 -11.48
N ILE A 56 16.33 5.02 -11.60
CA ILE A 56 15.84 4.05 -12.59
C ILE A 56 14.71 3.23 -11.95
N PRO A 57 13.51 3.16 -12.56
CA PRO A 57 12.40 2.39 -12.03
C PRO A 57 12.64 0.89 -12.18
N GLN A 58 12.30 0.13 -11.14
CA GLN A 58 12.34 -1.32 -11.09
C GLN A 58 10.97 -1.83 -10.66
N LYS A 59 10.35 -2.69 -11.48
CA LYS A 59 9.10 -3.34 -11.12
C LYS A 59 9.36 -4.29 -9.95
N VAL A 60 8.77 -4.02 -8.80
CA VAL A 60 8.97 -4.81 -7.58
C VAL A 60 7.72 -5.60 -7.17
N GLY A 61 6.57 -5.28 -7.76
CA GLY A 61 5.37 -6.05 -7.54
C GLY A 61 4.23 -5.68 -8.47
N THR A 62 3.18 -6.50 -8.39
CA THR A 62 1.94 -6.31 -9.14
C THR A 62 0.77 -6.61 -8.22
N TYR A 63 -0.23 -5.76 -8.28
CA TYR A 63 -1.53 -5.95 -7.66
C TYR A 63 -2.51 -6.40 -8.73
N GLN A 64 -3.22 -7.50 -8.50
CA GLN A 64 -4.16 -8.04 -9.48
C GLN A 64 -5.53 -8.19 -8.82
N GLN A 65 -6.53 -7.57 -9.42
CA GLN A 65 -7.89 -7.72 -8.94
C GLN A 65 -8.41 -9.11 -9.27
N ASN A 66 -8.87 -9.84 -8.26
CA ASN A 66 -9.53 -11.12 -8.41
C ASN A 66 -11.02 -10.89 -8.70
N ASN A 67 -11.43 -11.23 -9.93
CA ASN A 67 -12.78 -11.00 -10.42
C ASN A 67 -13.86 -11.81 -9.67
N TYR A 68 -13.50 -12.88 -8.97
CA TYR A 68 -14.48 -13.74 -8.30
C TYR A 68 -14.94 -13.19 -6.95
N ASN A 69 -14.04 -12.57 -6.18
CA ASN A 69 -14.33 -12.14 -4.80
C ASN A 69 -14.03 -10.65 -4.57
N ASN A 70 -13.63 -9.90 -5.60
CA ASN A 70 -13.21 -8.51 -5.52
C ASN A 70 -12.04 -8.26 -4.56
N ASN A 71 -11.27 -9.29 -4.20
CA ASN A 71 -10.02 -9.13 -3.49
C ASN A 71 -8.91 -8.70 -4.44
N THR A 72 -7.90 -8.04 -3.93
CA THR A 72 -6.71 -7.69 -4.72
C THR A 72 -5.53 -8.50 -4.24
N ASP A 73 -5.00 -9.35 -5.10
CA ASP A 73 -3.82 -10.16 -4.80
C ASP A 73 -2.55 -9.36 -5.05
N TYR A 74 -1.62 -9.40 -4.10
CA TYR A 74 -0.32 -8.76 -4.20
C TYR A 74 0.75 -9.82 -4.51
N TYR A 75 1.48 -9.58 -5.58
CA TYR A 75 2.56 -10.42 -6.05
C TYR A 75 3.89 -9.66 -6.01
N ASN A 76 4.94 -10.32 -5.54
CA ASN A 76 6.31 -9.87 -5.73
C ASN A 76 7.00 -10.71 -6.81
N TYR A 77 8.24 -10.35 -7.13
CA TYR A 77 9.10 -11.10 -8.03
C TYR A 77 10.35 -11.56 -7.28
N ASN A 78 10.68 -12.84 -7.40
CA ASN A 78 11.92 -13.35 -6.84
C ASN A 78 13.14 -12.89 -7.67
N GLN A 79 14.34 -13.25 -7.23
CA GLN A 79 15.60 -12.92 -7.90
C GLN A 79 15.70 -13.41 -9.36
N TYR A 80 14.84 -14.35 -9.78
CA TYR A 80 14.76 -14.89 -11.14
C TYR A 80 13.62 -14.28 -11.96
N GLY A 81 12.93 -13.26 -11.44
CA GLY A 81 11.79 -12.64 -12.10
C GLY A 81 10.51 -13.48 -12.10
N ILE A 82 10.43 -14.55 -11.30
CA ILE A 82 9.24 -15.38 -11.17
C ILE A 82 8.28 -14.72 -10.16
N GLN A 83 7.02 -14.56 -10.57
CA GLN A 83 5.97 -13.96 -9.77
C GLN A 83 5.53 -14.89 -8.63
N GLN A 84 5.38 -14.36 -7.42
CA GLN A 84 4.88 -15.11 -6.26
C GLN A 84 3.81 -14.31 -5.53
N LYS A 85 2.68 -14.96 -5.22
CA LYS A 85 1.63 -14.33 -4.43
C LYS A 85 2.11 -14.24 -2.98
N VAL A 86 2.22 -13.02 -2.46
CA VAL A 86 2.73 -12.76 -1.11
C VAL A 86 1.69 -12.13 -0.18
N GLY A 87 0.56 -11.71 -0.71
CA GLY A 87 -0.56 -11.30 0.12
C GLY A 87 -1.83 -11.03 -0.67
N THR A 88 -2.87 -10.66 0.06
CA THR A 88 -4.19 -10.32 -0.48
C THR A 88 -4.82 -9.21 0.34
N TYR A 89 -5.40 -8.24 -0.35
CA TYR A 89 -6.30 -7.24 0.21
C TYR A 89 -7.74 -7.72 0.10
N GLN A 90 -8.44 -7.80 1.24
CA GLN A 90 -9.81 -8.29 1.32
C GLN A 90 -10.73 -7.20 1.84
N LYS A 91 -11.66 -6.75 1.00
CA LYS A 91 -12.60 -5.72 1.39
C LYS A 91 -13.63 -6.30 2.37
N ASN A 92 -13.72 -5.70 3.56
CA ASN A 92 -14.77 -6.00 4.51
C ASN A 92 -15.93 -5.03 4.28
N ASN A 93 -17.00 -5.54 3.66
CA ASN A 93 -18.17 -4.74 3.30
C ASN A 93 -18.99 -4.29 4.51
N TYR A 94 -18.86 -4.95 5.67
CA TYR A 94 -19.61 -4.58 6.87
C TYR A 94 -19.02 -3.34 7.56
N SER A 95 -17.69 -3.28 7.65
CA SER A 95 -16.96 -2.22 8.35
C SER A 95 -16.45 -1.10 7.44
N ASN A 96 -16.74 -1.14 6.13
CA ASN A 96 -16.12 -0.25 5.13
C ASN A 96 -14.59 -0.19 5.27
N SER A 97 -13.99 -1.33 5.64
CA SER A 97 -12.56 -1.47 5.82
C SER A 97 -11.98 -2.44 4.81
N THR A 98 -10.66 -2.54 4.77
CA THR A 98 -10.00 -3.58 4.01
C THR A 98 -8.84 -4.13 4.80
N ASP A 99 -8.74 -5.44 4.81
CA ASP A 99 -7.73 -6.17 5.53
C ASP A 99 -6.63 -6.61 4.56
N TYR A 100 -5.38 -6.40 4.96
CA TYR A 100 -4.24 -6.96 4.27
C TYR A 100 -3.77 -8.22 4.99
N TYR A 101 -3.74 -9.32 4.24
CA TYR A 101 -3.18 -10.58 4.67
C TYR A 101 -1.87 -10.81 3.95
N GLN A 102 -0.81 -11.07 4.70
CA GLN A 102 0.48 -11.50 4.17
C GLN A 102 0.57 -13.02 4.30
N TYR A 103 1.04 -13.71 3.26
CA TYR A 103 1.32 -15.14 3.36
C TYR A 103 2.70 -15.37 3.96
N ASN A 104 2.77 -16.23 4.97
CA ASN A 104 4.05 -16.69 5.49
C ASN A 104 4.70 -17.73 4.55
N GLN A 105 5.87 -18.23 4.94
CA GLN A 105 6.65 -19.19 4.15
C GLN A 105 5.91 -20.51 3.84
N TYR A 106 4.84 -20.83 4.58
CA TYR A 106 4.01 -22.01 4.38
C TYR A 106 2.72 -21.71 3.60
N GLY A 107 2.55 -20.48 3.10
CA GLY A 107 1.36 -20.06 2.37
C GLY A 107 0.15 -19.74 3.25
N ILE A 108 0.31 -19.68 4.57
CA ILE A 108 -0.78 -19.41 5.51
C ILE A 108 -1.00 -17.89 5.60
N PRO A 109 -2.24 -17.37 5.43
CA PRO A 109 -2.52 -15.94 5.55
C PRO A 109 -2.46 -15.46 7.00
N GLU A 110 -1.71 -14.40 7.22
CA GLU A 110 -1.64 -13.68 8.48
C GLU A 110 -2.16 -12.26 8.25
N LYS A 111 -3.21 -11.87 8.98
CA LYS A 111 -3.72 -10.49 8.93
C LYS A 111 -2.64 -9.56 9.50
N LYS A 112 -2.10 -8.68 8.67
CA LYS A 112 -1.05 -7.73 9.06
C LYS A 112 -1.60 -6.33 9.28
N GLN A 113 -2.57 -5.92 8.47
CA GLN A 113 -3.09 -4.56 8.53
C GLN A 113 -4.59 -4.49 8.26
N THR A 114 -5.23 -3.45 8.79
CA THR A 114 -6.57 -3.02 8.40
C THR A 114 -6.54 -1.54 8.05
N TYR A 115 -7.20 -1.20 6.95
CA TYR A 115 -7.41 0.15 6.48
C TYR A 115 -8.89 0.49 6.67
N GLU A 116 -9.20 1.40 7.60
CA GLU A 116 -10.57 1.79 7.93
C GLU A 116 -10.83 3.20 7.43
N LYS A 117 -11.94 3.41 6.73
CA LYS A 117 -12.30 4.75 6.25
C LYS A 117 -12.59 5.65 7.46
N ASN A 118 -11.95 6.82 7.51
CA ASN A 118 -12.19 7.80 8.56
C ASN A 118 -13.19 8.89 8.11
N TYR A 119 -13.71 9.66 9.07
CA TYR A 119 -14.72 10.69 8.83
C TYR A 119 -14.25 11.82 7.90
N ASN A 120 -12.94 12.02 7.76
CA ASN A 120 -12.35 13.04 6.89
C ASN A 120 -12.20 12.57 5.44
N GLY A 121 -12.76 11.41 5.09
CA GLY A 121 -12.63 10.80 3.76
C GLY A 121 -11.26 10.19 3.48
N GLY A 122 -10.42 10.10 4.50
CA GLY A 122 -9.15 9.38 4.52
C GLY A 122 -9.29 7.95 5.03
N TYR A 123 -8.15 7.38 5.43
CA TYR A 123 -8.08 6.04 6.01
C TYR A 123 -7.21 6.04 7.26
N ASP A 124 -7.66 5.35 8.30
CA ASP A 124 -6.84 4.97 9.44
C ASP A 124 -6.21 3.61 9.16
N VAL A 125 -4.93 3.49 9.45
CA VAL A 125 -4.15 2.27 9.27
C VAL A 125 -3.91 1.66 10.62
N TYR A 126 -4.23 0.38 10.74
CA TYR A 126 -3.98 -0.41 11.93
C TYR A 126 -3.09 -1.57 11.57
N ASP A 127 -2.00 -1.75 12.33
CA ASP A 127 -1.16 -2.93 12.24
C ASP A 127 -1.57 -3.94 13.32
N TYR A 128 -1.32 -5.21 13.06
CA TYR A 128 -1.56 -6.31 13.98
C TYR A 128 -0.22 -6.87 14.44
N ASP A 129 -0.02 -6.94 15.75
CA ASP A 129 1.19 -7.56 16.30
C ASP A 129 1.15 -9.10 16.18
N GLN A 130 2.19 -9.76 16.68
CA GLN A 130 2.31 -11.22 16.65
C GLN A 130 1.21 -11.96 17.43
N TYR A 131 0.47 -11.27 18.30
CA TYR A 131 -0.65 -11.80 19.08
C TYR A 131 -2.01 -11.43 18.47
N GLY A 132 -2.02 -10.74 17.33
CA GLY A 132 -3.24 -10.27 16.67
C GLY A 132 -3.88 -9.05 17.34
N ILE A 133 -3.13 -8.32 18.17
CA ILE A 133 -3.63 -7.09 18.80
C ILE A 133 -3.54 -5.94 17.79
N LYS A 134 -4.69 -5.29 17.56
CA LYS A 134 -4.85 -4.16 16.64
C LYS A 134 -4.28 -2.87 17.24
N GLN A 135 -3.37 -2.20 16.53
CA GLN A 135 -2.76 -0.93 16.95
C GLN A 135 -2.78 0.08 15.82
N ARG A 136 -3.17 1.33 16.08
CA ARG A 136 -3.19 2.38 15.05
C ARG A 136 -1.75 2.77 14.71
N SER A 137 -1.34 2.53 13.47
CA SER A 137 0.05 2.73 13.01
C SER A 137 0.20 3.95 12.10
N GLY A 138 -0.88 4.40 11.47
CA GLY A 138 -0.83 5.57 10.60
C GLY A 138 -2.19 6.07 10.13
N THR A 139 -2.14 7.09 9.29
CA THR A 139 -3.31 7.62 8.58
C THR A 139 -2.95 8.07 7.19
N TYR A 140 -3.93 7.98 6.29
CA TYR A 140 -3.91 8.63 4.99
C TYR A 140 -4.97 9.73 4.99
N GLU A 141 -4.56 10.94 4.66
CA GLU A 141 -5.45 12.11 4.62
C GLU A 141 -5.46 12.70 3.23
N LYS A 142 -6.64 13.03 2.70
CA LYS A 142 -6.73 13.61 1.35
C LYS A 142 -5.91 14.90 1.28
N ASN A 143 -5.13 15.05 0.21
CA ASN A 143 -4.39 16.27 -0.08
C ASN A 143 -5.02 17.04 -1.24
N TYR A 144 -4.58 18.28 -1.45
CA TYR A 144 -5.08 19.15 -2.52
C TYR A 144 -4.61 18.75 -3.93
N ASN A 145 -3.66 17.81 -4.04
CA ASN A 145 -3.11 17.32 -5.31
C ASN A 145 -3.86 16.08 -5.84
N GLY A 146 -5.07 15.81 -5.35
CA GLY A 146 -5.90 14.69 -5.80
C GLY A 146 -5.44 13.32 -5.30
N GLY A 147 -4.59 13.26 -4.27
CA GLY A 147 -4.10 12.05 -3.64
C GLY A 147 -4.17 12.12 -2.11
N TYR A 148 -3.17 11.55 -1.43
CA TYR A 148 -3.15 11.45 0.04
C TYR A 148 -1.80 11.82 0.63
N ASP A 149 -1.82 12.58 1.72
CA ASP A 149 -0.69 12.65 2.63
C ASP A 149 -0.65 11.41 3.52
N VAL A 150 0.56 10.87 3.69
CA VAL A 150 0.81 9.63 4.44
C VAL A 150 1.43 10.01 5.78
N TYR A 151 0.80 9.56 6.86
CA TYR A 151 1.27 9.78 8.22
C TYR A 151 1.51 8.47 8.95
N LYS A 152 2.52 8.46 9.82
CA LYS A 152 2.74 7.40 10.81
C LYS A 152 2.64 7.96 12.21
N TYR A 153 2.25 7.11 13.15
CA TYR A 153 2.37 7.41 14.57
C TYR A 153 3.70 6.89 15.08
N ASN A 154 4.48 7.75 15.72
CA ASN A 154 5.70 7.31 16.39
C ASN A 154 5.37 6.57 17.70
N GLN A 155 6.40 6.08 18.41
CA GLN A 155 6.25 5.35 19.67
C GLN A 155 5.53 6.11 20.79
N TYR A 156 5.41 7.44 20.66
CA TYR A 156 4.70 8.30 21.61
C TYR A 156 3.27 8.64 21.17
N GLY A 157 2.80 8.05 20.07
CA GLY A 157 1.49 8.34 19.50
C GLY A 157 1.41 9.70 18.78
N ILE A 158 2.56 10.34 18.51
CA ILE A 158 2.62 11.60 17.77
C ILE A 158 2.58 11.30 16.27
N LYS A 159 1.71 12.01 15.56
CA LYS A 159 1.49 11.88 14.11
C LYS A 159 2.57 12.65 13.34
N GLU A 160 3.26 11.95 12.43
CA GLU A 160 4.34 12.50 11.60
C GLU A 160 4.05 12.26 10.12
N LYS A 161 4.15 13.30 9.29
CA LYS A 161 4.00 13.16 7.84
C LYS A 161 5.23 12.50 7.26
N VAL A 162 5.09 11.29 6.72
CA VAL A 162 6.20 10.51 6.17
C VAL A 162 6.28 10.58 4.65
N GLY A 163 5.18 10.96 4.00
CA GLY A 163 5.14 11.02 2.54
C GLY A 163 3.84 11.56 1.99
N THR A 164 3.70 11.44 0.68
CA THR A 164 2.50 11.84 -0.06
C THR A 164 2.37 10.99 -1.32
N ILE A 165 1.14 10.70 -1.69
CA ILE A 165 0.75 10.01 -2.92
C ILE A 165 0.05 11.06 -3.77
N GLN A 166 0.47 11.19 -5.02
CA GLN A 166 -0.04 12.19 -5.94
C GLN A 166 -0.40 11.55 -7.28
N ARG A 167 -1.38 12.16 -7.98
CA ARG A 167 -1.70 11.81 -9.35
C ARG A 167 -0.67 12.37 -10.33
#